data_AF-A0A936LAP1-F1
#
_entry.id   AF-A0A936LAP1-F1
#
_cell.length_a   1.000
_cell.length_b   1.000
_cell.length_c   1.000
_cell.angle_alpha   90.00
_cell.angle_beta   90.00
_cell.angle_gamma   90.00
#
_symmetry.space_group_name_H-M   'P 1'
#
loop_
_entity.id
_entity.type
_entity.pdbx_description
1 polymer ?
#
loop_
_entity_poly.entity_id
_entity_poly.type
_entity_poly.pdbx_seq_one_letter_code
_entity_poly.pdbx_strand_id
1 'polypeptide(L)'
;MKSLFLFFFLAVSAAIYAQSASTAIKPKPSYCNEPPEAYDSRKNASAVKPAALPKFNSKPVMEYRVQVAILRKTDPTKYPFHRSLVARYQPCEEVWIVESKQSFRNRQDAEKLRAELAKMGYGGAYITTLVGYE
;
A
#
# COMPACT_ATOMS: atom_id res chain seq x y z
N MET A 1 -55.76 -3.60 -1.84
CA MET A 1 -54.73 -2.68 -1.29
C MET A 1 -53.65 -3.36 -0.43
N LYS A 2 -53.90 -4.48 0.27
CA LYS A 2 -52.87 -5.22 1.04
C LYS A 2 -51.76 -5.87 0.19
N SER A 3 -52.08 -6.29 -1.03
CA SER A 3 -51.12 -6.98 -1.91
C SER A 3 -50.06 -6.05 -2.54
N LEU A 4 -50.33 -4.74 -2.65
CA LEU A 4 -49.39 -3.78 -3.25
C LEU A 4 -48.26 -3.40 -2.28
N PHE A 5 -48.54 -3.39 -0.97
CA PHE A 5 -47.55 -3.08 0.06
C PHE A 5 -46.50 -4.19 0.25
N LEU A 6 -46.88 -5.45 0.03
CA LEU A 6 -45.97 -6.60 0.12
C LEU A 6 -44.91 -6.61 -1.00
N PHE A 7 -45.29 -6.20 -2.22
CA PHE A 7 -44.33 -6.10 -3.33
C PHE A 7 -43.34 -4.95 -3.15
N PHE A 8 -43.77 -3.84 -2.53
CA PHE A 8 -42.88 -2.71 -2.27
C PHE A 8 -41.83 -3.04 -1.20
N PHE A 9 -42.21 -3.78 -0.15
CA PHE A 9 -41.26 -4.23 0.87
C PHE A 9 -40.22 -5.23 0.32
N LEU A 10 -40.62 -6.16 -0.57
CA LEU A 10 -39.69 -7.12 -1.17
C LEU A 10 -38.64 -6.45 -2.08
N ALA A 11 -39.04 -5.43 -2.84
CA ALA A 11 -38.15 -4.71 -3.75
C ALA A 11 -37.11 -3.83 -3.01
N VAL A 12 -37.50 -3.22 -1.89
CA VAL A 12 -36.58 -2.40 -1.07
C VAL A 12 -35.52 -3.27 -0.40
N SER A 13 -35.85 -4.48 0.06
CA SER A 13 -34.85 -5.41 0.61
C SER A 13 -33.82 -5.88 -0.43
N ALA A 14 -34.21 -6.08 -1.70
CA ALA A 14 -33.27 -6.49 -2.74
C ALA A 14 -32.25 -5.39 -3.12
N ALA A 15 -32.66 -4.12 -3.05
CA ALA A 15 -31.79 -2.99 -3.36
C ALA A 15 -30.69 -2.74 -2.29
N ILE A 16 -30.95 -3.12 -1.03
CA ILE A 16 -29.98 -2.94 0.07
C ILE A 16 -28.87 -4.00 0.03
N TYR A 17 -29.14 -5.21 -0.48
CA TYR A 17 -28.12 -6.26 -0.61
C TYR A 17 -27.15 -6.03 -1.78
N ALA A 18 -27.53 -5.28 -2.82
CA ALA A 18 -26.73 -5.10 -4.03
C ALA A 18 -25.53 -4.13 -3.86
N GLN A 19 -25.44 -3.38 -2.76
CA GLN A 19 -24.36 -2.39 -2.57
C GLN A 19 -23.12 -2.93 -1.84
N SER A 20 -23.08 -4.23 -1.51
CA SER A 20 -21.95 -4.82 -0.77
C SER A 20 -20.82 -5.38 -1.65
N ALA A 21 -20.87 -5.19 -2.98
CA ALA A 21 -19.90 -5.77 -3.90
C ALA A 21 -19.23 -4.73 -4.82
N SER A 22 -18.10 -4.18 -4.38
CA SER A 22 -16.80 -4.38 -5.05
C SER A 22 -15.78 -3.36 -4.52
N THR A 23 -14.98 -3.74 -3.54
CA THR A 23 -13.62 -3.19 -3.47
C THR A 23 -12.84 -3.91 -4.56
N ALA A 24 -12.87 -3.35 -5.77
CA ALA A 24 -12.17 -3.96 -6.91
C ALA A 24 -10.67 -3.97 -6.62
N ILE A 25 -10.18 -5.10 -6.09
CA ILE A 25 -8.76 -5.42 -6.08
C ILE A 25 -8.37 -5.48 -7.55
N LYS A 26 -7.61 -4.47 -8.01
CA LYS A 26 -7.12 -4.43 -9.38
C LYS A 26 -6.37 -5.74 -9.67
N PRO A 27 -6.54 -6.33 -10.87
CA PRO A 27 -5.85 -7.56 -11.21
C PRO A 27 -4.34 -7.39 -11.03
N LYS A 28 -3.67 -8.47 -10.56
CA LYS A 28 -2.23 -8.49 -10.34
C LYS A 28 -1.51 -8.02 -11.63
N PRO A 29 -0.68 -6.96 -11.56
CA PRO A 29 0.01 -6.44 -12.74
C PRO A 29 0.92 -7.48 -13.39
N SER A 30 1.07 -7.41 -14.71
CA SER A 30 1.92 -8.34 -15.48
C SER A 30 3.38 -8.33 -15.01
N TYR A 31 3.90 -7.16 -14.61
CA TYR A 31 5.27 -7.00 -14.12
C TYR A 31 5.58 -7.78 -12.84
N CYS A 32 4.55 -8.28 -12.15
CA CYS A 32 4.74 -9.10 -10.96
C CYS A 32 5.13 -10.54 -11.27
N ASN A 33 4.90 -11.03 -12.49
CA ASN A 33 5.32 -12.36 -12.95
C ASN A 33 6.56 -12.25 -13.86
N GLU A 34 6.59 -11.22 -14.70
CA GLU A 34 7.71 -10.92 -15.58
C GLU A 34 8.33 -9.59 -15.14
N PRO A 35 9.42 -9.60 -14.35
CA PRO A 35 10.01 -8.37 -13.86
C PRO A 35 10.43 -7.49 -15.05
N PRO A 36 10.28 -6.15 -14.94
CA PRO A 36 10.72 -5.26 -15.99
C PRO A 36 12.22 -5.45 -16.26
N GLU A 37 12.65 -5.20 -17.51
CA GLU A 37 14.07 -5.21 -17.86
C GLU A 37 14.84 -4.35 -16.84
N ALA A 38 15.84 -4.94 -16.19
CA ALA A 38 16.67 -4.19 -15.27
C ALA A 38 17.37 -3.07 -16.06
N TYR A 39 17.49 -1.90 -15.42
CA TYR A 39 18.01 -0.70 -16.05
C TYR A 39 19.35 -0.93 -16.79
N ASP A 40 20.22 -1.77 -16.23
CA ASP A 40 21.55 -2.07 -16.76
C ASP A 40 21.63 -3.35 -17.63
N SER A 41 20.51 -4.00 -17.94
CA SER A 41 20.52 -5.38 -18.47
C SER A 41 20.67 -5.53 -19.99
N ARG A 42 20.74 -4.45 -20.78
CA ARG A 42 20.95 -4.59 -22.23
C ARG A 42 22.41 -4.89 -22.56
N LYS A 43 22.73 -6.18 -22.68
CA LYS A 43 24.05 -6.73 -23.07
C LYS A 43 24.21 -7.00 -24.58
N ASN A 44 23.22 -6.66 -25.42
CA ASN A 44 23.30 -6.95 -26.85
C ASN A 44 24.12 -5.89 -27.60
N ALA A 45 25.28 -6.29 -28.12
CA ALA A 45 26.21 -5.45 -28.89
C ALA A 45 25.61 -4.83 -30.18
N SER A 46 24.46 -5.32 -30.64
CA SER A 46 23.75 -4.84 -31.85
C SER A 46 22.46 -4.07 -31.56
N ALA A 47 22.09 -3.89 -30.29
CA ALA A 47 20.93 -3.06 -29.93
C ALA A 47 21.37 -1.61 -29.75
N VAL A 48 20.70 -0.67 -30.43
CA VAL A 48 20.87 0.77 -30.17
C VAL A 48 20.69 0.99 -28.68
N LYS A 49 21.76 1.43 -28.00
CA LYS A 49 21.72 1.69 -26.56
C LYS A 49 20.59 2.68 -26.31
N PRO A 50 19.62 2.37 -25.41
CA PRO A 50 18.59 3.34 -25.07
C PRO A 50 19.27 4.63 -24.61
N ALA A 51 18.66 5.77 -24.98
CA ALA A 51 19.16 7.06 -24.53
C ALA A 51 19.34 7.03 -23.02
N ALA A 52 20.51 7.47 -22.54
CA ALA A 52 20.76 7.54 -21.11
C ALA A 52 19.65 8.36 -20.44
N LEU A 53 19.13 7.90 -19.31
CA LEU A 53 18.18 8.70 -18.54
C LEU A 53 18.82 10.05 -18.20
N PRO A 54 18.00 11.13 -18.12
CA PRO A 54 18.47 12.41 -17.63
C PRO A 54 19.19 12.24 -16.29
N LYS A 55 20.36 12.86 -16.18
CA LYS A 55 21.07 12.91 -14.90
C LYS A 55 20.43 14.00 -14.05
N PHE A 56 19.90 13.61 -12.90
CA PHE A 56 19.43 14.54 -11.89
C PHE A 56 20.58 14.82 -10.91
N ASN A 57 20.71 16.06 -10.43
CA ASN A 57 21.68 16.43 -9.41
C ASN A 57 21.20 16.05 -7.99
N SER A 58 20.47 14.94 -7.87
CA SER A 58 19.90 14.45 -6.62
C SER A 58 20.87 13.52 -5.89
N LYS A 59 20.89 13.56 -4.57
CA LYS A 59 21.70 12.67 -3.73
C LYS A 59 20.83 11.59 -3.07
N PRO A 60 21.25 10.32 -3.09
CA PRO A 60 20.55 9.27 -2.35
C PRO A 60 20.76 9.48 -0.85
N VAL A 61 19.69 9.34 -0.08
CA VAL A 61 19.66 9.57 1.37
C VAL A 61 18.89 8.46 2.06
N MET A 62 19.38 8.02 3.20
CA MET A 62 18.71 6.98 3.99
C MET A 62 17.55 7.60 4.77
N GLU A 63 16.38 6.97 4.70
CA GLU A 63 15.19 7.33 5.45
C GLU A 63 14.62 6.12 6.18
N TYR A 64 13.72 6.36 7.13
CA TYR A 64 13.12 5.33 7.98
C TYR A 64 11.60 5.45 8.01
N ARG A 65 10.89 4.32 8.03
CA ARG A 65 9.45 4.26 8.33
C ARG A 65 9.18 3.27 9.43
N VAL A 66 8.08 3.45 10.15
CA VAL A 66 7.62 2.49 11.16
C VAL A 66 6.49 1.67 10.58
N GLN A 67 6.71 0.37 10.39
CA GLN A 67 5.71 -0.58 9.91
C GLN A 67 5.05 -1.28 11.10
N VAL A 68 3.72 -1.43 11.06
CA VAL A 68 2.94 -2.01 12.18
C VAL A 68 2.18 -3.28 11.80
N ALA A 69 1.86 -3.48 10.52
CA ALA A 69 1.12 -4.67 10.08
C ALA A 69 1.32 -4.98 8.58
N ILE A 70 1.03 -6.23 8.21
CA ILE A 70 0.83 -6.70 6.84
C ILE A 70 -0.51 -7.42 6.80
N LEU A 71 -1.45 -6.96 5.97
CA LEU A 71 -2.78 -7.54 5.82
C LEU A 71 -2.87 -8.30 4.48
N ARG A 72 -3.07 -9.62 4.52
CA ARG A 72 -3.11 -10.48 3.32
C ARG A 72 -4.51 -10.69 2.72
N LYS A 73 -5.56 -10.54 3.53
CA LYS A 73 -6.94 -10.91 3.17
C LYS A 73 -7.98 -9.94 3.74
N THR A 74 -7.53 -8.82 4.28
CA THR A 74 -8.43 -7.87 4.93
C THR A 74 -8.22 -6.48 4.39
N ASP A 75 -9.34 -5.80 4.21
CA ASP A 75 -9.39 -4.40 3.80
C ASP A 75 -9.00 -3.50 4.98
N PRO A 76 -7.97 -2.64 4.84
CA PRO A 76 -7.53 -1.75 5.91
C PRO A 76 -8.61 -0.74 6.33
N THR A 77 -9.60 -0.43 5.48
CA THR A 77 -10.71 0.50 5.81
C THR A 77 -11.64 -0.05 6.90
N LYS A 78 -11.59 -1.35 7.17
CA LYS A 78 -12.36 -2.02 8.22
C LYS A 78 -11.73 -1.90 9.61
N TYR A 79 -10.55 -1.28 9.72
CA TYR A 79 -9.84 -1.12 10.98
C TYR A 79 -9.56 0.36 11.29
N PRO A 80 -9.76 0.79 12.55
CA PRO A 80 -9.51 2.17 12.96
C PRO A 80 -8.01 2.40 13.26
N PHE A 81 -7.15 2.29 12.24
CA PHE A 81 -5.72 2.56 12.41
C PHE A 81 -5.46 4.01 12.87
N HIS A 82 -4.41 4.18 13.69
CA HIS A 82 -4.03 5.50 14.20
C HIS A 82 -3.71 6.48 13.06
N ARG A 83 -4.05 7.76 13.22
CA ARG A 83 -3.95 8.79 12.16
C ARG A 83 -2.54 9.03 11.61
N SER A 84 -1.49 8.60 12.32
CA SER A 84 -0.10 8.67 11.85
C SER A 84 0.26 7.57 10.85
N LEU A 85 -0.63 6.59 10.64
CA LEU A 85 -0.42 5.43 9.79
C LEU A 85 -1.12 5.57 8.44
N VAL A 86 -0.60 4.86 7.44
CA VAL A 86 -1.17 4.71 6.10
C VAL A 86 -1.10 3.23 5.72
N ALA A 87 -2.10 2.77 4.96
CA ALA A 87 -2.09 1.45 4.34
C ALA A 87 -1.73 1.59 2.85
N ARG A 88 -0.66 0.93 2.42
CA ARG A 88 -0.18 0.92 1.04
C ARG A 88 -0.32 -0.49 0.45
N TYR A 89 -1.00 -0.60 -0.67
CA TYR A 89 -1.17 -1.89 -1.35
C TYR A 89 0.11 -2.29 -2.09
N GLN A 90 0.55 -3.52 -1.89
CA GLN A 90 1.62 -4.18 -2.62
C GLN A 90 1.00 -5.19 -3.58
N PRO A 91 0.91 -4.87 -4.88
CA PRO A 91 0.12 -5.65 -5.82
C PRO A 91 0.73 -7.00 -6.18
N CYS A 92 2.05 -7.19 -6.04
CA CYS A 92 2.70 -8.45 -6.40
C CYS A 92 2.54 -9.51 -5.31
N GLU A 93 2.60 -9.09 -4.06
CA GLU A 93 2.37 -9.91 -2.87
C GLU A 93 0.88 -9.99 -2.49
N GLU A 94 0.05 -9.12 -3.08
CA GLU A 94 -1.38 -8.97 -2.80
C GLU A 94 -1.65 -8.70 -1.31
N VAL A 95 -0.87 -7.78 -0.73
CA VAL A 95 -0.98 -7.40 0.69
C VAL A 95 -1.10 -5.90 0.88
N TRP A 96 -1.72 -5.48 1.98
CA TRP A 96 -1.62 -4.11 2.47
C TRP A 96 -0.52 -4.02 3.52
N ILE A 97 0.45 -3.13 3.31
CA ILE A 97 1.44 -2.77 4.31
C ILE A 97 0.91 -1.56 5.08
N VAL A 98 0.80 -1.67 6.40
CA VAL A 98 0.42 -0.55 7.28
C VAL A 98 1.68 0.01 7.92
N GLU A 99 1.99 1.26 7.60
CA GLU A 99 3.24 1.93 7.99
C GLU A 99 3.02 3.43 8.31
N SER A 100 4.03 4.12 8.82
CA SER A 100 3.97 5.55 9.09
C SER A 100 3.75 6.36 7.81
N LYS A 101 2.88 7.38 7.87
CA LYS A 101 2.65 8.34 6.78
C LYS A 101 3.93 9.07 6.39
N GLN A 102 4.67 9.49 7.39
CA GLN A 102 5.94 10.20 7.23
C GLN A 102 7.10 9.20 7.19
N SER A 103 8.09 9.50 6.38
CA SER A 103 9.44 8.97 6.53
C SER A 103 10.27 9.91 7.40
N PHE A 104 11.25 9.34 8.08
CA PHE A 104 12.14 10.05 9.01
C PHE A 104 13.56 10.03 8.47
N ARG A 105 14.23 11.18 8.44
CA ARG A 105 15.66 11.27 8.09
C ARG A 105 16.57 10.73 9.18
N ASN A 106 16.09 10.80 10.41
CA ASN A 106 16.81 10.40 11.59
C ASN A 106 16.15 9.14 12.18
N ARG A 107 16.96 8.12 12.47
CA ARG A 107 16.46 6.84 13.00
C ARG A 107 15.82 7.01 14.37
N GLN A 108 16.37 7.89 15.21
CA GLN A 108 15.86 8.18 16.54
C GLN A 108 14.43 8.74 16.51
N ASP A 109 14.07 9.51 15.48
CA ASP A 109 12.68 10.00 15.35
C ASP A 109 11.71 8.88 14.97
N ALA A 110 12.14 7.92 14.14
CA ALA A 110 11.37 6.70 13.89
C ALA A 110 11.23 5.83 15.16
N GLU A 111 12.27 5.76 16.00
CA GLU A 111 12.21 5.05 17.29
C GLU A 111 11.22 5.71 18.26
N LYS A 112 11.15 7.05 18.30
CA LYS A 112 10.14 7.77 19.10
C LYS A 112 8.73 7.37 18.68
N LEU A 113 8.43 7.42 17.38
CA LEU A 113 7.11 7.03 16.87
C LEU A 113 6.83 5.55 17.15
N ARG A 114 7.80 4.65 16.96
CA ARG A 114 7.65 3.23 17.26
C ARG A 114 7.29 3.02 18.74
N ALA A 115 7.95 3.71 19.66
CA ALA A 115 7.67 3.62 21.09
C ALA A 115 6.27 4.18 21.44
N GLU A 116 5.85 5.27 20.82
CA GLU A 116 4.49 5.82 20.97
C GLU A 116 3.43 4.83 20.47
N LEU A 117 3.63 4.26 19.29
CA LEU A 117 2.73 3.25 18.72
C LEU A 117 2.66 1.99 19.59
N ALA A 118 3.79 1.53 20.15
CA ALA A 118 3.81 0.39 21.07
C ALA A 118 2.92 0.62 22.30
N LYS A 119 2.95 1.84 22.88
CA LYS A 119 2.08 2.22 24.00
C LYS A 119 0.59 2.22 23.64
N MET A 120 0.25 2.38 22.37
CA MET A 120 -1.13 2.34 21.84
C MET A 120 -1.57 0.93 21.42
N GLY A 121 -0.75 -0.10 21.65
CA GLY A 121 -1.07 -1.49 21.33
C GLY A 121 -0.42 -2.04 20.06
N TYR A 122 0.37 -1.23 19.33
CA TYR A 122 1.14 -1.71 18.16
C TYR A 122 2.49 -2.32 18.60
N GLY A 123 2.48 -3.27 19.52
CA GLY A 123 3.71 -3.82 20.13
C GLY A 123 4.67 -4.50 19.14
N GLY A 124 4.15 -4.97 18.00
CA GLY A 124 4.94 -5.56 16.91
C GLY A 124 5.53 -4.55 15.91
N ALA A 125 5.40 -3.25 16.17
CA ALA A 125 5.91 -2.22 15.27
C ALA A 125 7.44 -2.26 15.13
N TYR A 126 7.93 -2.17 13.89
CA TYR A 126 9.36 -2.20 13.59
C TYR A 126 9.76 -1.14 12.56
N ILE A 127 11.04 -0.79 12.54
CA ILE A 127 11.58 0.22 11.64
C ILE A 127 12.05 -0.45 10.34
N THR A 128 11.60 0.10 9.22
CA THR A 128 12.07 -0.20 7.87
C THR A 128 12.95 0.93 7.36
N THR A 129 13.86 0.57 6.46
CA THR A 129 14.82 1.49 5.84
C THR A 129 14.40 1.75 4.40
N LEU A 130 14.49 3.01 3.97
CA LEU A 130 14.21 3.47 2.62
C LEU A 130 15.40 4.28 2.09
N VAL A 131 15.47 4.38 0.76
CA VAL A 131 16.37 5.32 0.08
C VAL A 131 15.51 6.39 -0.57
N GLY A 132 15.65 7.63 -0.10
CA GLY A 132 15.10 8.83 -0.72
C GLY A 132 16.10 9.47 -1.67
N TYR A 133 15.64 10.45 -2.44
CA TYR A 133 16.47 11.28 -3.32
C TYR A 133 16.12 12.75 -3.07
N GLU A 134 17.12 13.60 -2.84
CA GLU A 134 16.98 15.05 -2.59
C GLU A 134 17.90 15.91 -3.46
#